data_AF-A0ABD0Z772-F1
#
_entry.id   AF-A0ABD0Z772-F1
#
_cell.length_a   1.000
_cell.length_b   1.000
_cell.length_c   1.000
_cell.angle_alpha   90.00
_cell.angle_beta   90.00
_cell.angle_gamma   90.00
#
_symmetry.space_group_name_H-M   'P 1'
#
loop_
_entity.id
_entity.type
_entity.pdbx_description
1 polymer ?
#
loop_
_entity_poly.entity_id
_entity_poly.type
_entity_poly.pdbx_seq_one_letter_code
_entity_poly.pdbx_strand_id
1 'polypeptide(L)'
;MNRQSGGGQRLRSARPTTIHDCALSGDLIALQRLLKDNPSLLNERNPVMYHTPLHVSAGNGNVDIVKYLLAWTGSDKVELEAMNTYGETPLHMAAKNGCNEAAKLLLEHGAFIEAKASNGMTPLHLAVWYSITSKDISTVKTLLDHNADCNAKDNEGMTPLDHLPQGQGSEKLRELLRWFLQEQRKRSALEQCGMLLDERRRALGLNIGTRRPPHMAFLGNPGTGKTMIARVLGKLLNTVGILPTDKVTEVQRTDLVGEFVGHTGPKTRRKIQEAEGGILFVDEAYRLIPMQKADDKDYGLEALEEIMSVMDTGKIVVIFAGYCEPMKRVIASNEGFCRRVTKFFNFSDFSAKELAQILHIKMNNQREDTLFYGFKLHESCTLQEIASVIESETTEKQRKEMNGGLVDTLFVNARENLDLRLSFECVDTEEICTIKLEDLEAGLRVFSQ
;
A
#
# COMPACT_ATOMS: atom_id res chain seq x y z
N MET A 1 47.54 68.36 -11.99
CA MET A 1 47.29 67.61 -13.25
C MET A 1 47.17 66.14 -12.91
N ASN A 2 46.07 65.53 -13.34
CA ASN A 2 45.48 64.31 -12.80
C ASN A 2 46.32 63.05 -12.98
N ARG A 3 46.44 62.27 -11.89
CA ARG A 3 46.81 60.86 -11.91
C ARG A 3 45.64 60.04 -12.45
N GLN A 4 45.93 59.16 -13.40
CA GLN A 4 45.01 58.17 -13.94
C GLN A 4 44.56 57.20 -12.85
N SER A 5 43.25 57.11 -12.63
CA SER A 5 42.58 56.10 -11.83
C SER A 5 42.23 54.90 -12.72
N GLY A 6 43.07 53.87 -12.68
CA GLY A 6 42.74 52.54 -13.20
C GLY A 6 41.76 51.84 -12.25
N GLY A 7 40.46 51.98 -12.51
CA GLY A 7 39.41 51.21 -11.84
C GLY A 7 39.30 49.82 -12.45
N GLY A 8 39.99 48.84 -11.86
CA GLY A 8 39.81 47.43 -12.19
C GLY A 8 38.39 46.97 -11.84
N GLN A 9 37.57 46.73 -12.86
CA GLN A 9 36.33 45.96 -12.71
C GLN A 9 36.69 44.54 -12.27
N ARG A 10 36.46 44.24 -10.98
CA ARG A 10 36.41 42.86 -10.49
C ARG A 10 35.24 42.16 -11.20
N LEU A 11 35.59 41.28 -12.15
CA LEU A 11 34.69 40.25 -12.67
C LEU A 11 34.04 39.52 -11.49
N ARG A 12 32.72 39.62 -11.37
CA ARG A 12 31.95 38.80 -10.43
C ARG A 12 32.14 37.33 -10.85
N SER A 13 32.82 36.54 -10.02
CA SER A 13 32.93 35.10 -10.19
C SER A 13 31.53 34.49 -10.17
N ALA A 14 31.05 33.99 -11.31
CA ALA A 14 29.80 33.25 -11.41
C ALA A 14 29.90 31.98 -10.57
N ARG A 15 28.85 31.66 -9.79
CA ARG A 15 28.76 30.38 -9.08
C ARG A 15 28.80 29.23 -10.10
N PRO A 16 29.46 28.09 -9.79
CA PRO A 16 29.49 26.95 -10.70
C PRO A 16 28.07 26.45 -10.96
N THR A 17 27.74 26.20 -12.23
CA THR A 17 26.44 25.67 -12.65
C THR A 17 26.27 24.25 -12.14
N THR A 18 25.23 24.01 -11.35
CA THR A 18 24.91 22.68 -10.82
C THR A 18 24.06 21.89 -11.80
N ILE A 19 23.98 20.56 -11.62
CA ILE A 19 23.08 19.73 -12.44
C ILE A 19 21.61 20.14 -12.27
N HIS A 20 21.22 20.63 -11.08
CA HIS A 20 19.90 21.15 -10.80
C HIS A 20 19.62 22.46 -11.52
N ASP A 21 20.61 23.34 -11.68
CA ASP A 21 20.48 24.58 -12.47
C ASP A 21 20.26 24.26 -13.96
N CYS A 22 20.96 23.25 -14.49
CA CYS A 22 20.72 22.76 -15.86
C CYS A 22 19.32 22.15 -15.98
N ALA A 23 18.91 21.31 -15.02
CA ALA A 23 17.59 20.71 -14.98
C ALA A 23 16.45 21.75 -14.82
N LEU A 24 16.71 22.88 -14.17
CA LEU A 24 15.79 24.00 -14.00
C LEU A 24 15.69 24.84 -15.29
N SER A 25 16.84 25.22 -15.86
CA SER A 25 16.92 26.09 -17.04
C SER A 25 16.59 25.39 -18.37
N GLY A 26 16.59 24.06 -18.40
CA GLY A 26 16.37 23.29 -19.62
C GLY A 26 17.64 23.10 -20.47
N ASP A 27 18.83 23.43 -19.95
CA ASP A 27 20.10 23.25 -20.66
C ASP A 27 20.52 21.77 -20.70
N LEU A 28 19.97 21.04 -21.67
CA LEU A 28 20.28 19.64 -21.92
C LEU A 28 21.77 19.41 -22.20
N ILE A 29 22.43 20.32 -22.93
CA ILE A 29 23.81 20.14 -23.36
C ILE A 29 24.75 20.22 -22.14
N ALA A 30 24.54 21.21 -21.26
CA ALA A 30 25.31 21.31 -20.03
C ALA A 30 25.04 20.13 -19.10
N LEU A 31 23.78 19.69 -18.97
CA LEU A 31 23.42 18.51 -18.17
C LEU A 31 24.10 17.22 -18.69
N GLN A 32 24.11 17.01 -20.00
CA GLN A 32 24.80 15.88 -20.64
C GLN A 32 26.30 15.88 -20.38
N ARG A 33 26.95 17.05 -20.45
CA ARG A 33 28.38 17.20 -20.12
C ARG A 33 28.65 16.86 -18.66
N LEU A 34 27.88 17.42 -17.73
CA LEU A 34 28.03 17.16 -16.29
C LEU A 34 27.87 15.67 -15.96
N LEU A 35 26.88 14.99 -16.53
CA LEU A 35 26.67 13.56 -16.29
C LEU A 35 27.72 12.67 -16.95
N LYS A 36 28.30 13.11 -18.08
CA LYS A 36 29.42 12.41 -18.71
C LYS A 36 30.69 12.52 -17.86
N ASP A 37 30.95 13.69 -17.30
CA ASP A 37 32.13 13.95 -16.46
C ASP A 37 31.97 13.33 -15.07
N ASN A 38 30.76 13.33 -14.51
CA ASN A 38 30.43 12.71 -13.24
C ASN A 38 29.03 12.05 -13.23
N PRO A 39 28.95 10.73 -13.51
CA PRO A 39 27.70 9.97 -13.48
C PRO A 39 26.98 9.97 -12.12
N SER A 40 27.69 10.18 -11.00
CA SER A 40 27.08 10.15 -9.66
C SER A 40 26.07 11.28 -9.44
N LEU A 41 26.05 12.28 -10.32
CA LEU A 41 25.12 13.41 -10.27
C LEU A 41 23.69 13.02 -10.68
N LEU A 42 23.49 11.86 -11.31
CA LEU A 42 22.20 11.41 -11.84
C LEU A 42 21.04 11.54 -10.84
N ASN A 43 21.27 11.12 -9.59
CA ASN A 43 20.30 11.14 -8.50
C ASN A 43 20.72 12.11 -7.38
N GLU A 44 21.59 13.08 -7.67
CA GLU A 44 22.06 14.03 -6.66
C GLU A 44 20.89 14.85 -6.10
N ARG A 45 20.81 14.94 -4.77
CA ARG A 45 19.73 15.67 -4.11
C ARG A 45 20.19 17.08 -3.75
N ASN A 46 19.47 18.11 -4.19
CA ASN A 46 19.82 19.47 -3.82
C ASN A 46 19.68 19.68 -2.30
N PRO A 47 20.50 20.56 -1.69
CA PRO A 47 20.54 20.69 -0.24
C PRO A 47 19.31 21.38 0.36
N VAL A 48 18.48 22.03 -0.47
CA VAL A 48 17.36 22.85 0.01
C VAL A 48 16.07 22.04 0.12
N MET A 49 15.69 21.35 -0.96
CA MET A 49 14.41 20.65 -1.08
C MET A 49 14.60 19.14 -1.29
N TYR A 50 15.84 18.65 -1.33
CA TYR A 50 16.15 17.26 -1.65
C TYR A 50 15.70 16.82 -3.05
N HIS A 51 15.59 17.76 -4.00
CA HIS A 51 15.18 17.45 -5.37
C HIS A 51 16.32 16.78 -6.14
N THR A 52 16.01 15.68 -6.84
CA THR A 52 16.87 15.12 -7.88
C THR A 52 16.77 15.94 -9.17
N PRO A 53 17.71 15.80 -10.13
CA PRO A 53 17.56 16.40 -11.46
C PRO A 53 16.24 16.03 -12.14
N LEU A 54 15.73 14.82 -11.89
CA LEU A 54 14.43 14.37 -12.40
C LEU A 54 13.26 15.12 -11.76
N HIS A 55 13.28 15.42 -10.46
CA HIS A 55 12.24 16.27 -9.83
C HIS A 55 12.19 17.65 -10.46
N VAL A 56 13.36 18.28 -10.63
CA VAL A 56 13.46 19.65 -11.13
C VAL A 56 12.99 19.71 -12.58
N SER A 57 13.51 18.84 -13.44
CA SER A 57 13.13 18.82 -14.85
C SER A 57 11.66 18.44 -15.07
N ALA A 58 11.12 17.48 -14.30
CA ALA A 58 9.72 17.11 -14.37
C ALA A 58 8.78 18.24 -13.92
N GLY A 59 9.10 18.92 -12.81
CA GLY A 59 8.31 20.02 -12.28
C GLY A 59 8.36 21.31 -13.11
N ASN A 60 9.41 21.50 -13.93
CA ASN A 60 9.52 22.63 -14.86
C ASN A 60 9.09 22.29 -16.29
N GLY A 61 8.68 21.05 -16.56
CA GLY A 61 8.28 20.62 -17.89
C GLY A 61 9.44 20.60 -18.90
N ASN A 62 10.68 20.42 -18.44
CA ASN A 62 11.86 20.29 -19.30
C ASN A 62 11.93 18.88 -19.89
N VAL A 63 11.02 18.61 -20.82
CA VAL A 63 10.74 17.28 -21.40
C VAL A 63 11.98 16.60 -21.97
N ASP A 64 12.87 17.33 -22.65
CA ASP A 64 14.06 16.74 -23.27
C ASP A 64 15.07 16.23 -22.23
N ILE A 65 15.18 16.92 -21.08
CA ILE A 65 15.97 16.47 -19.95
C ILE A 65 15.31 15.25 -19.31
N VAL A 66 13.99 15.26 -19.11
CA VAL A 66 13.26 14.09 -18.58
C VAL A 66 13.50 12.88 -19.47
N LYS A 67 13.34 12.99 -20.79
CA LYS A 67 13.62 11.91 -21.75
C LYS A 67 15.06 11.40 -21.63
N TYR A 68 16.03 12.30 -21.56
CA TYR A 68 17.43 11.92 -21.46
C TYR A 68 17.75 11.17 -20.15
N LEU A 69 17.25 11.66 -19.01
CA LEU A 69 17.44 11.01 -17.72
C LEU A 69 16.76 9.65 -17.64
N LEU A 70 15.57 9.50 -18.22
CA LEU A 70 14.83 8.24 -18.28
C LEU A 70 15.48 7.21 -19.22
N ALA A 71 16.14 7.66 -20.28
CA ALA A 71 16.89 6.83 -21.22
C ALA A 71 18.36 6.61 -20.80
N TRP A 72 18.72 6.93 -19.57
CA TRP A 72 20.10 6.84 -19.09
C TRP A 72 20.61 5.39 -19.10
N THR A 73 21.76 5.16 -19.73
CA THR A 73 22.39 3.83 -19.88
C THR A 73 23.68 3.66 -19.05
N GLY A 74 23.93 4.53 -18.06
CA GLY A 74 25.09 4.42 -17.18
C GLY A 74 24.95 3.31 -16.14
N SER A 75 25.94 3.20 -15.24
CA SER A 75 25.97 2.16 -14.20
C SER A 75 24.85 2.30 -13.17
N ASP A 76 24.52 3.54 -12.81
CA ASP A 76 23.45 3.84 -11.86
C ASP A 76 22.12 4.02 -12.58
N LYS A 77 21.03 3.48 -12.00
CA LYS A 77 19.66 3.68 -12.50
C LYS A 77 19.08 4.99 -11.97
N VAL A 78 18.24 5.63 -12.78
CA VAL A 78 17.49 6.82 -12.36
C VAL A 78 16.45 6.45 -11.30
N GLU A 79 16.40 7.22 -10.20
CA GLU A 79 15.42 7.02 -9.12
C GLU A 79 14.08 7.68 -9.49
N LEU A 80 13.18 6.92 -10.11
CA LEU A 80 11.81 7.36 -10.45
C LEU A 80 10.97 7.72 -9.22
N GLU A 81 11.21 7.02 -8.10
CA GLU A 81 10.45 7.16 -6.85
C GLU A 81 11.25 7.85 -5.73
N ALA A 82 12.30 8.61 -6.10
CA ALA A 82 12.97 9.47 -5.13
C ALA A 82 11.96 10.44 -4.52
N MET A 83 12.06 10.68 -3.21
CA MET A 83 11.17 11.58 -2.48
C MET A 83 11.92 12.83 -2.02
N ASN A 84 11.31 14.00 -2.25
CA ASN A 84 11.78 15.28 -1.72
C ASN A 84 11.42 15.46 -0.23
N THR A 85 11.69 16.64 0.34
CA THR A 85 11.35 16.97 1.74
C THR A 85 9.85 16.87 2.07
N TYR A 86 8.97 16.92 1.08
CA TYR A 86 7.51 16.80 1.21
C TYR A 86 7.00 15.39 0.90
N GLY A 87 7.89 14.42 0.67
CA GLY A 87 7.51 13.07 0.22
C GLY A 87 7.04 13.04 -1.24
N GLU A 88 7.16 14.13 -1.99
CA GLU A 88 6.73 14.21 -3.38
C GLU A 88 7.77 13.54 -4.29
N THR A 89 7.29 12.71 -5.22
CA THR A 89 8.10 12.10 -6.29
C THR A 89 8.19 13.02 -7.52
N PRO A 90 9.05 12.74 -8.52
CA PRO A 90 9.03 13.47 -9.79
C PRO A 90 7.65 13.53 -10.46
N LEU A 91 6.83 12.47 -10.33
CA LEU A 91 5.47 12.46 -10.86
C LEU A 91 4.55 13.43 -10.11
N HIS A 92 4.71 13.56 -8.78
CA HIS A 92 4.01 14.59 -8.02
C HIS A 92 4.41 15.99 -8.49
N MET A 93 5.70 16.22 -8.77
CA MET A 93 6.19 17.53 -9.24
C MET A 93 5.63 17.90 -10.62
N ALA A 94 5.58 16.93 -11.54
CA ALA A 94 4.95 17.14 -12.85
C ALA A 94 3.44 17.42 -12.69
N ALA A 95 2.74 16.67 -11.83
CA ALA A 95 1.33 16.85 -11.56
C ALA A 95 0.98 18.21 -10.93
N LYS A 96 1.74 18.61 -9.90
CA LYS A 96 1.58 19.87 -9.17
C LYS A 96 1.74 21.12 -10.03
N ASN A 97 2.56 21.03 -11.07
CA ASN A 97 2.85 22.14 -11.99
C ASN A 97 2.16 21.99 -13.35
N GLY A 98 1.33 20.96 -13.55
CA GLY A 98 0.61 20.72 -14.80
C GLY A 98 1.48 20.31 -15.98
N CYS A 99 2.69 19.79 -15.75
CA CYS A 99 3.62 19.38 -16.80
C CYS A 99 3.21 18.04 -17.43
N ASN A 100 2.14 18.05 -18.23
CA ASN A 100 1.49 16.86 -18.77
C ASN A 100 2.44 15.90 -19.51
N GLU A 101 3.29 16.42 -20.40
CA GLU A 101 4.23 15.58 -21.18
C GLU A 101 5.30 14.94 -20.29
N ALA A 102 5.76 15.64 -19.25
CA ALA A 102 6.69 15.05 -18.28
C ALA A 102 5.99 13.96 -17.46
N ALA A 103 4.75 14.21 -17.01
CA ALA A 103 3.95 13.21 -16.29
C ALA A 103 3.73 11.95 -17.14
N LYS A 104 3.38 12.12 -18.42
CA LYS A 104 3.19 11.02 -19.37
C LYS A 104 4.46 10.18 -19.54
N LEU A 105 5.61 10.81 -19.76
CA LEU A 105 6.88 10.09 -19.89
C LEU A 105 7.25 9.31 -18.63
N LEU A 106 7.04 9.90 -17.45
CA LEU A 106 7.29 9.23 -16.17
C LEU A 106 6.41 7.97 -16.02
N LEU A 107 5.12 8.07 -16.36
CA LEU A 107 4.19 6.94 -16.31
C LEU A 107 4.55 5.84 -17.33
N GLU A 108 4.95 6.22 -18.55
CA GLU A 108 5.42 5.27 -19.57
C GLU A 108 6.68 4.51 -19.15
N HIS A 109 7.52 5.11 -18.30
CA HIS A 109 8.73 4.49 -17.74
C HIS A 109 8.50 3.83 -16.37
N GLY A 110 7.25 3.67 -15.94
CA GLY A 110 6.88 2.89 -14.76
C GLY A 110 6.87 3.65 -13.45
N ALA A 111 6.79 4.98 -13.47
CA ALA A 111 6.56 5.76 -12.24
C ALA A 111 5.25 5.32 -11.55
N PHE A 112 5.29 5.21 -10.23
CA PHE A 112 4.16 4.73 -9.44
C PHE A 112 3.07 5.81 -9.33
N ILE A 113 1.95 5.56 -10.01
CA ILE A 113 0.84 6.52 -10.13
C ILE A 113 0.14 6.83 -8.80
N GLU A 114 0.17 5.90 -7.84
CA GLU A 114 -0.46 6.03 -6.51
C GLU A 114 0.56 6.33 -5.39
N ALA A 115 1.74 6.86 -5.74
CA ALA A 115 2.70 7.32 -4.74
C ALA A 115 2.02 8.34 -3.82
N LYS A 116 2.33 8.30 -2.52
CA LYS A 116 1.75 9.21 -1.52
C LYS A 116 2.82 10.13 -0.97
N ALA A 117 2.58 11.44 -1.08
CA ALA A 117 3.36 12.47 -0.40
C ALA A 117 3.18 12.41 1.13
N SER A 118 3.94 13.22 1.88
CA SER A 118 3.90 13.23 3.34
C SER A 118 2.52 13.54 3.93
N ASN A 119 1.68 14.28 3.19
CA ASN A 119 0.29 14.56 3.55
C ASN A 119 -0.72 13.51 3.01
N GLY A 120 -0.23 12.41 2.43
CA GLY A 120 -1.04 11.33 1.88
C GLY A 120 -1.60 11.60 0.48
N MET A 121 -1.38 12.78 -0.09
CA MET A 121 -1.84 13.13 -1.43
C MET A 121 -1.13 12.32 -2.51
N THR A 122 -1.89 11.91 -3.53
CA THR A 122 -1.37 11.27 -4.74
C THR A 122 -1.11 12.31 -5.85
N PRO A 123 -0.38 11.97 -6.93
CA PRO A 123 -0.25 12.85 -8.09
C PRO A 123 -1.61 13.35 -8.63
N LEU A 124 -2.67 12.52 -8.59
CA LEU A 124 -4.01 12.94 -9.01
C LEU A 124 -4.59 14.07 -8.15
N HIS A 125 -4.35 14.06 -6.82
CA HIS A 125 -4.76 15.15 -5.94
C HIS A 125 -4.10 16.48 -6.35
N LEU A 126 -2.78 16.45 -6.57
CA LEU A 126 -2.02 17.66 -6.94
C LEU A 126 -2.40 18.16 -8.34
N ALA A 127 -2.63 17.25 -9.29
CA ALA A 127 -3.10 17.61 -10.63
C ALA A 127 -4.49 18.25 -10.59
N VAL A 128 -5.40 17.76 -9.75
CA VAL A 128 -6.71 18.38 -9.54
C VAL A 128 -6.55 19.77 -8.96
N TRP A 129 -5.68 19.95 -7.97
CA TRP A 129 -5.43 21.26 -7.36
C TRP A 129 -4.88 22.27 -8.37
N TYR A 130 -3.91 21.86 -9.19
CA TYR A 130 -3.40 22.67 -10.31
C TYR A 130 -4.50 23.00 -11.33
N SER A 131 -5.37 22.04 -11.66
CA SER A 131 -6.43 22.22 -12.64
C SER A 131 -7.49 23.24 -12.20
N ILE A 132 -7.71 23.41 -10.89
CA ILE A 132 -8.64 24.42 -10.34
C ILE A 132 -8.18 25.83 -10.68
N THR A 133 -6.87 26.11 -10.59
CA THR A 133 -6.31 27.45 -10.82
C THR A 133 -5.98 27.71 -12.30
N SER A 134 -5.42 26.72 -13.00
CA SER A 134 -4.97 26.84 -14.39
C SER A 134 -6.09 26.62 -15.42
N LYS A 135 -7.19 25.95 -15.04
CA LYS A 135 -8.23 25.41 -15.93
C LYS A 135 -7.73 24.37 -16.94
N ASP A 136 -6.47 23.92 -16.83
CA ASP A 136 -5.93 22.83 -17.64
C ASP A 136 -6.16 21.50 -16.93
N ILE A 137 -6.87 20.59 -17.61
CA ILE A 137 -7.20 19.25 -17.11
C ILE A 137 -6.37 18.16 -17.80
N SER A 138 -5.39 18.52 -18.63
CA SER A 138 -4.61 17.57 -19.44
C SER A 138 -3.88 16.55 -18.55
N THR A 139 -3.20 17.04 -17.51
CA THR A 139 -2.48 16.16 -16.58
C THR A 139 -3.43 15.27 -15.78
N VAL A 140 -4.61 15.76 -15.41
CA VAL A 140 -5.65 14.95 -14.77
C VAL A 140 -6.11 13.83 -15.71
N LYS A 141 -6.40 14.15 -16.98
CA LYS A 141 -6.77 13.13 -17.98
C LYS A 141 -5.69 12.08 -18.16
N THR A 142 -4.43 12.48 -18.32
CA THR A 142 -3.30 11.55 -18.47
C THR A 142 -3.20 10.60 -17.27
N LEU A 143 -3.34 11.11 -16.04
CA LEU A 143 -3.33 10.26 -14.85
C LEU A 143 -4.52 9.29 -14.82
N LEU A 144 -5.73 9.76 -15.17
CA LEU A 144 -6.92 8.91 -15.22
C LEU A 144 -6.85 7.85 -16.34
N ASP A 145 -6.29 8.19 -17.49
CA ASP A 145 -6.07 7.28 -18.62
C ASP A 145 -5.02 6.21 -18.28
N HIS A 146 -4.10 6.50 -17.35
CA HIS A 146 -3.18 5.54 -16.74
C HIS A 146 -3.74 4.89 -15.46
N ASN A 147 -5.06 4.90 -15.29
CA ASN A 147 -5.79 4.24 -14.21
C ASN A 147 -5.52 4.77 -12.79
N ALA A 148 -5.25 6.07 -12.62
CA ALA A 148 -5.18 6.66 -11.28
C ALA A 148 -6.50 6.45 -10.50
N ASP A 149 -6.42 6.08 -9.23
CA ASP A 149 -7.59 5.78 -8.38
C ASP A 149 -8.31 7.07 -7.98
N CYS A 150 -9.55 7.23 -8.45
CA CYS A 150 -10.39 8.39 -8.10
C CYS A 150 -10.87 8.39 -6.64
N ASN A 151 -10.77 7.27 -5.92
CA ASN A 151 -11.15 7.15 -4.51
C ASN A 151 -9.96 7.15 -3.55
N ALA A 152 -8.73 7.33 -4.04
CA ALA A 152 -7.57 7.41 -3.17
C ALA A 152 -7.80 8.53 -2.13
N LYS A 153 -7.59 8.21 -0.85
CA LYS A 153 -7.74 9.17 0.26
C LYS A 153 -6.37 9.67 0.72
N ASP A 154 -6.27 10.97 0.93
CA ASP A 154 -5.14 11.59 1.63
C ASP A 154 -5.22 11.39 3.16
N ASN A 155 -4.31 12.02 3.91
CA ASN A 155 -4.28 11.89 5.38
C ASN A 155 -5.46 12.58 6.08
N GLU A 156 -6.18 13.47 5.39
CA GLU A 156 -7.41 14.10 5.88
C GLU A 156 -8.66 13.27 5.52
N GLY A 157 -8.47 12.15 4.81
CA GLY A 157 -9.56 11.28 4.37
C GLY A 157 -10.28 11.80 3.11
N MET A 158 -9.75 12.84 2.46
CA MET A 158 -10.32 13.50 1.30
C MET A 158 -9.88 12.80 0.02
N THR A 159 -10.81 12.66 -0.94
CA THR A 159 -10.51 12.17 -2.30
C THR A 159 -10.15 13.32 -3.24
N PRO A 160 -9.58 13.06 -4.44
CA PRO A 160 -9.36 14.12 -5.42
C PRO A 160 -10.64 14.89 -5.78
N LEU A 161 -11.80 14.22 -5.75
CA LEU A 161 -13.11 14.86 -6.00
C LEU A 161 -13.51 15.82 -4.87
N ASP A 162 -13.16 15.51 -3.62
CA ASP A 162 -13.51 16.32 -2.44
C ASP A 162 -12.71 17.62 -2.36
N HIS A 163 -11.52 17.66 -2.97
CA HIS A 163 -10.68 18.86 -3.09
C HIS A 163 -11.22 19.91 -4.07
N LEU A 164 -12.29 19.61 -4.81
CA LEU A 164 -12.90 20.59 -5.73
C LEU A 164 -13.81 21.58 -4.99
N PRO A 165 -13.67 22.90 -5.23
CA PRO A 165 -14.54 23.90 -4.61
C PRO A 165 -16.00 23.71 -5.05
N GLN A 166 -16.93 23.98 -4.14
CA GLN A 166 -18.36 24.02 -4.40
C GLN A 166 -18.72 25.35 -5.07
N GLY A 167 -18.60 25.45 -6.40
CA GLY A 167 -18.90 26.66 -7.16
C GLY A 167 -18.73 26.54 -8.67
N GLN A 168 -19.17 27.58 -9.40
CA GLN A 168 -19.04 27.66 -10.86
C GLN A 168 -17.58 27.85 -11.26
N GLY A 169 -16.96 26.79 -11.80
CA GLY A 169 -15.56 26.80 -12.25
C GLY A 169 -14.92 25.41 -12.29
N SER A 170 -15.38 24.48 -11.45
CA SER A 170 -14.87 23.10 -11.40
C SER A 170 -15.80 22.06 -12.04
N GLU A 171 -16.92 22.48 -12.66
CA GLU A 171 -17.96 21.57 -13.17
C GLU A 171 -17.44 20.54 -14.16
N LYS A 172 -16.69 20.98 -15.18
CA LYS A 172 -16.12 20.07 -16.19
C LYS A 172 -15.16 19.05 -15.59
N LEU A 173 -14.34 19.46 -14.61
CA LEU A 173 -13.41 18.58 -13.91
C LEU A 173 -14.14 17.61 -12.97
N ARG A 174 -15.20 18.10 -12.31
CA ARG A 174 -16.08 17.31 -11.47
C ARG A 174 -16.82 16.24 -12.27
N GLU A 175 -17.34 16.58 -13.44
CA GLU A 175 -17.96 15.64 -14.37
C GLU A 175 -16.97 14.58 -14.84
N LEU A 176 -15.75 14.97 -15.21
CA LEU A 176 -14.69 14.06 -15.62
C LEU A 176 -14.36 13.04 -14.52
N LEU A 177 -14.10 13.52 -13.29
CA LEU A 177 -13.79 12.66 -12.15
C LEU A 177 -14.96 11.75 -11.78
N ARG A 178 -16.21 12.26 -11.81
CA ARG A 178 -17.40 11.44 -11.58
C ARG A 178 -17.58 10.36 -12.64
N TRP A 179 -17.35 10.70 -13.91
CA TRP A 179 -17.44 9.74 -15.00
C TRP A 179 -16.39 8.64 -14.85
N PHE A 180 -15.12 9.00 -14.60
CA PHE A 180 -14.06 8.01 -14.37
C PHE A 180 -14.31 7.18 -13.11
N LEU A 181 -14.83 7.77 -12.05
CA LEU A 181 -15.21 7.04 -10.85
C LEU A 181 -16.32 6.00 -11.14
N GLN A 182 -17.36 6.39 -11.87
CA GLN A 182 -18.42 5.47 -12.30
C GLN A 182 -17.88 4.38 -13.22
N GLU A 183 -17.02 4.75 -14.17
CA GLU A 183 -16.41 3.81 -15.11
C GLU A 183 -15.47 2.83 -14.39
N GLN A 184 -14.68 3.26 -13.41
CA GLN A 184 -13.87 2.39 -12.55
C GLN A 184 -14.73 1.43 -11.73
N ARG A 185 -15.85 1.91 -11.15
CA ARG A 185 -16.82 1.05 -10.45
C ARG A 185 -17.44 0.02 -11.39
N LYS A 186 -17.84 0.45 -12.59
CA LYS A 186 -18.42 -0.41 -13.62
C LYS A 186 -17.42 -1.44 -14.11
N ARG A 187 -16.17 -1.06 -14.38
CA ARG A 187 -15.08 -1.97 -14.76
C ARG A 187 -14.77 -2.95 -13.64
N SER A 188 -14.72 -2.51 -12.39
CA SER A 188 -14.54 -3.40 -11.23
C SER A 188 -15.67 -4.44 -11.14
N ALA A 189 -16.93 -4.01 -11.30
CA ALA A 189 -18.08 -4.90 -11.33
C ALA A 189 -18.09 -5.83 -12.56
N LEU A 190 -17.73 -5.32 -13.75
CA LEU A 190 -17.64 -6.10 -14.98
C LEU A 190 -16.47 -7.09 -14.96
N GLU A 191 -15.35 -6.77 -14.30
CA GLU A 191 -14.26 -7.71 -14.08
C GLU A 191 -14.71 -8.87 -13.17
N GLN A 192 -15.48 -8.57 -12.12
CA GLN A 192 -16.11 -9.56 -11.26
C GLN A 192 -17.12 -10.42 -12.05
N CYS A 193 -17.94 -9.80 -12.91
CA CYS A 193 -18.84 -10.52 -13.81
C CYS A 193 -18.11 -11.28 -14.93
N GLY A 194 -16.92 -10.84 -15.34
CA GLY A 194 -16.14 -11.48 -16.40
C GLY A 194 -15.73 -12.90 -16.03
N MET A 195 -15.42 -13.14 -14.75
CA MET A 195 -15.17 -14.49 -14.23
C MET A 195 -16.42 -15.36 -14.29
N LEU A 196 -17.58 -14.83 -13.87
CA LEU A 196 -18.88 -15.52 -13.97
C LEU A 196 -19.29 -15.80 -15.42
N LEU A 197 -18.96 -14.89 -16.35
CA LEU A 197 -19.24 -15.07 -17.77
C LEU A 197 -18.31 -16.10 -18.41
N ASP A 198 -17.05 -16.17 -18.01
CA ASP A 198 -16.12 -17.22 -18.44
C ASP A 198 -16.57 -18.60 -17.95
N GLU A 199 -17.05 -18.69 -16.71
CA GLU A 199 -17.67 -19.91 -16.19
C GLU A 199 -18.92 -20.29 -16.98
N ARG A 200 -19.82 -19.34 -17.24
CA ARG A 200 -21.02 -19.56 -18.07
C ARG A 200 -20.66 -20.01 -19.49
N ARG A 201 -19.62 -19.43 -20.10
CA ARG A 201 -19.12 -19.83 -21.42
C ARG A 201 -18.55 -21.26 -21.40
N ARG A 202 -17.82 -21.65 -20.35
CA ARG A 202 -17.35 -23.05 -20.16
C ARG A 202 -18.50 -24.02 -19.94
N ALA A 203 -19.51 -23.65 -19.15
CA ALA A 203 -20.73 -24.43 -18.94
C ALA A 203 -21.52 -24.64 -20.26
N LEU A 204 -21.37 -23.71 -21.20
CA LEU A 204 -21.92 -23.82 -22.57
C LEU A 204 -21.00 -24.59 -23.54
N GLY A 205 -19.90 -25.18 -23.06
CA GLY A 205 -18.96 -25.95 -23.88
C GLY A 205 -18.03 -25.11 -24.76
N LEU A 206 -17.95 -23.80 -24.55
CA LEU A 206 -17.03 -22.93 -25.29
C LEU A 206 -15.63 -23.01 -24.68
N ASN A 207 -14.64 -23.40 -25.50
CA ASN A 207 -13.23 -23.39 -25.11
C ASN A 207 -12.68 -21.96 -25.12
N ILE A 208 -12.49 -21.39 -23.93
CA ILE A 208 -11.95 -20.05 -23.72
C ILE A 208 -10.56 -20.20 -23.11
N GLY A 209 -9.65 -19.29 -23.47
CA GLY A 209 -8.36 -19.18 -22.80
C GLY A 209 -8.53 -18.94 -21.30
N THR A 210 -7.60 -19.47 -20.50
CA THR A 210 -7.57 -19.26 -19.05
C THR A 210 -7.34 -17.78 -18.74
N ARG A 211 -8.29 -17.15 -18.04
CA ARG A 211 -8.09 -15.80 -17.50
C ARG A 211 -6.99 -15.83 -16.45
N ARG A 212 -6.13 -14.82 -16.44
CA ARG A 212 -5.10 -14.70 -15.39
C ARG A 212 -5.79 -14.57 -14.02
N PRO A 213 -5.36 -15.32 -12.99
CA PRO A 213 -5.90 -15.19 -11.66
C PRO A 213 -5.65 -13.77 -11.13
N PRO A 214 -6.58 -13.21 -10.35
CA PRO A 214 -6.38 -11.90 -9.75
C PRO A 214 -5.45 -12.04 -8.55
N HIS A 215 -4.14 -11.89 -8.76
CA HIS A 215 -3.21 -11.80 -7.63
C HIS A 215 -3.39 -10.46 -6.91
N MET A 216 -3.29 -10.49 -5.58
CA MET A 216 -3.67 -9.38 -4.72
C MET A 216 -2.57 -9.02 -3.72
N ALA A 217 -2.60 -7.79 -3.24
CA ALA A 217 -1.83 -7.34 -2.08
C ALA A 217 -2.76 -6.79 -1.00
N PHE A 218 -2.65 -7.30 0.22
CA PHE A 218 -3.40 -6.87 1.40
C PHE A 218 -2.48 -6.05 2.31
N LEU A 219 -2.78 -4.76 2.45
CA LEU A 219 -1.97 -3.80 3.19
C LEU A 219 -2.70 -3.39 4.47
N GLY A 220 -2.02 -3.41 5.62
CA GLY A 220 -2.58 -2.90 6.87
C GLY A 220 -1.91 -3.47 8.12
N ASN A 221 -2.18 -2.88 9.28
CA ASN A 221 -1.60 -3.27 10.57
C ASN A 221 -2.03 -4.68 11.03
N PRO A 222 -1.35 -5.31 12.01
CA PRO A 222 -1.79 -6.58 12.59
C PRO A 222 -3.23 -6.50 13.08
N GLY A 223 -3.94 -7.63 13.09
CA GLY A 223 -5.29 -7.68 13.64
C GLY A 223 -6.40 -7.00 12.81
N THR A 224 -6.11 -6.48 11.62
CA THR A 224 -7.13 -5.85 10.74
C THR A 224 -7.97 -6.84 9.91
N GLY A 225 -7.78 -8.15 10.11
CA GLY A 225 -8.61 -9.19 9.48
C GLY A 225 -8.15 -9.68 8.10
N LYS A 226 -6.94 -9.33 7.65
CA LYS A 226 -6.36 -9.78 6.36
C LYS A 226 -6.50 -11.29 6.11
N THR A 227 -6.05 -12.11 7.06
CA THR A 227 -6.12 -13.58 6.97
C THR A 227 -7.56 -14.10 6.94
N MET A 228 -8.47 -13.46 7.69
CA MET A 228 -9.89 -13.82 7.71
C MET A 228 -10.55 -13.53 6.35
N ILE A 229 -10.28 -12.36 5.77
CA ILE A 229 -10.77 -12.01 4.42
C ILE A 229 -10.18 -12.93 3.35
N ALA A 230 -8.91 -13.34 3.46
CA ALA A 230 -8.34 -14.32 2.53
C ALA A 230 -9.10 -15.66 2.55
N ARG A 231 -9.50 -16.14 3.73
CA ARG A 231 -10.32 -17.36 3.88
C ARG A 231 -11.72 -17.20 3.31
N VAL A 232 -12.37 -16.06 3.54
CA VAL A 232 -13.68 -15.75 2.94
C VAL A 232 -13.57 -15.68 1.42
N LEU A 233 -12.51 -15.05 0.91
CA LEU A 233 -12.24 -14.96 -0.52
C LEU A 233 -12.00 -16.34 -1.15
N GLY A 234 -11.26 -17.24 -0.48
CA GLY A 234 -11.09 -18.63 -0.92
C GLY A 234 -12.42 -19.34 -1.13
N LYS A 235 -13.33 -19.23 -0.15
CA LYS A 235 -14.69 -19.78 -0.26
C LYS A 235 -15.47 -19.18 -1.41
N LEU A 236 -15.39 -17.86 -1.58
CA LEU A 236 -16.09 -17.16 -2.65
C LEU A 236 -15.57 -17.58 -4.03
N LEU A 237 -14.25 -17.63 -4.22
CA LEU A 237 -13.63 -18.01 -5.48
C LEU A 237 -13.89 -19.48 -5.84
N ASN A 238 -13.98 -20.37 -4.84
CA ASN A 238 -14.43 -21.75 -5.04
C ASN A 238 -15.91 -21.81 -5.43
N THR A 239 -16.78 -21.11 -4.70
CA THR A 239 -18.23 -21.08 -4.97
C THR A 239 -18.54 -20.56 -6.38
N VAL A 240 -17.74 -19.61 -6.88
CA VAL A 240 -17.83 -19.04 -8.24
C VAL A 240 -17.05 -19.88 -9.27
N GLY A 241 -16.53 -21.06 -8.90
CA GLY A 241 -15.86 -21.97 -9.81
C GLY A 241 -14.54 -21.46 -10.41
N ILE A 242 -13.94 -20.42 -9.82
CA ILE A 242 -12.65 -19.84 -10.25
C ILE A 242 -11.50 -20.70 -9.74
N LEU A 243 -11.59 -21.13 -8.48
CA LEU A 243 -10.61 -22.02 -7.85
C LEU A 243 -11.24 -23.39 -7.61
N PRO A 244 -10.51 -24.49 -7.86
CA PRO A 244 -10.97 -25.84 -7.53
C PRO A 244 -11.26 -26.07 -6.04
N THR A 245 -10.58 -25.34 -5.16
CA THR A 245 -10.69 -25.49 -3.70
C THR A 245 -10.77 -24.14 -3.00
N ASP A 246 -11.33 -24.11 -1.79
CA ASP A 246 -11.35 -22.93 -0.91
C ASP A 246 -10.12 -22.89 0.01
N LYS A 247 -9.15 -23.78 -0.21
CA LYS A 247 -7.96 -23.92 0.61
C LYS A 247 -7.12 -22.64 0.57
N VAL A 248 -6.79 -22.13 1.75
CA VAL A 248 -5.83 -21.04 1.92
C VAL A 248 -4.61 -21.59 2.65
N THR A 249 -3.47 -21.59 1.95
CA THR A 249 -2.19 -21.99 2.52
C THR A 249 -1.45 -20.74 2.95
N GLU A 250 -1.41 -20.51 4.26
CA GLU A 250 -0.69 -19.41 4.88
C GLU A 250 0.80 -19.77 5.02
N VAL A 251 1.67 -18.86 4.60
CA VAL A 251 3.13 -19.05 4.63
C VAL A 251 3.83 -17.78 5.10
N GLN A 252 4.89 -17.95 5.87
CA GLN A 252 5.79 -16.88 6.30
C GLN A 252 7.21 -17.09 5.72
N ARG A 253 8.13 -16.14 5.94
CA ARG A 253 9.54 -16.26 5.51
C ARG A 253 10.16 -17.59 5.95
N THR A 254 9.89 -18.01 7.18
CA THR A 254 10.39 -19.27 7.77
C THR A 254 9.92 -20.51 7.02
N ASP A 255 8.76 -20.46 6.37
CA ASP A 255 8.20 -21.57 5.60
C ASP A 255 8.75 -21.65 4.18
N LEU A 256 9.23 -20.53 3.64
CA LEU A 256 9.68 -20.40 2.26
C LEU A 256 11.20 -20.47 2.13
N VAL A 257 11.93 -19.81 3.03
CA VAL A 257 13.39 -19.65 2.97
C VAL A 257 14.08 -20.79 3.73
N GLY A 258 15.09 -21.39 3.12
CA GLY A 258 15.92 -22.43 3.72
C GLY A 258 17.07 -21.84 4.55
N GLU A 259 17.55 -22.60 5.54
CA GLU A 259 18.71 -22.21 6.37
C GLU A 259 20.05 -22.32 5.62
N PHE A 260 20.09 -23.12 4.54
CA PHE A 260 21.27 -23.42 3.76
C PHE A 260 21.09 -23.03 2.28
N VAL A 261 22.20 -22.70 1.61
CA VAL A 261 22.25 -22.38 0.18
C VAL A 261 21.56 -23.49 -0.63
N GLY A 262 20.67 -23.11 -1.55
CA GLY A 262 20.00 -24.05 -2.46
C GLY A 262 18.81 -24.82 -1.87
N HIS A 263 18.49 -24.61 -0.58
CA HIS A 263 17.28 -25.21 0.03
C HIS A 263 16.02 -24.36 -0.20
N THR A 264 16.17 -23.07 -0.52
CA THR A 264 15.04 -22.13 -0.62
C THR A 264 14.11 -22.41 -1.79
N GLY A 265 14.62 -22.53 -3.02
CA GLY A 265 13.80 -22.87 -4.19
C GLY A 265 12.95 -24.15 -3.99
N PRO A 266 13.53 -25.30 -3.61
CA PRO A 266 12.76 -26.52 -3.35
C PRO A 266 11.71 -26.37 -2.23
N LYS A 267 12.05 -25.66 -1.15
CA LYS A 267 11.14 -25.43 -0.02
C LYS A 267 9.95 -24.56 -0.42
N THR A 268 10.22 -23.49 -1.16
CA THR A 268 9.20 -22.60 -1.74
C THR A 268 8.30 -23.35 -2.73
N ARG A 269 8.87 -24.15 -3.64
CA ARG A 269 8.09 -24.97 -4.59
C ARG A 269 7.16 -25.97 -3.90
N ARG A 270 7.58 -26.61 -2.81
CA ARG A 270 6.70 -27.51 -2.05
C ARG A 270 5.49 -26.77 -1.49
N LYS A 271 5.68 -25.58 -0.92
CA LYS A 271 4.57 -24.75 -0.43
C LYS A 271 3.64 -24.26 -1.55
N ILE A 272 4.20 -23.94 -2.71
CA ILE A 272 3.39 -23.60 -3.89
C ILE A 272 2.55 -24.81 -4.32
N GLN A 273 3.12 -26.01 -4.38
CA GLN A 273 2.41 -27.25 -4.73
C GLN A 273 1.30 -27.58 -3.72
N GLU A 274 1.55 -27.38 -2.43
CA GLU A 274 0.54 -27.54 -1.37
C GLU A 274 -0.65 -26.58 -1.57
N ALA A 275 -0.43 -25.43 -2.21
CA ALA A 275 -1.40 -24.38 -2.41
C ALA A 275 -2.04 -24.38 -3.83
N GLU A 276 -1.64 -25.32 -4.71
CA GLU A 276 -2.24 -25.46 -6.03
C GLU A 276 -3.76 -25.69 -5.95
N GLY A 277 -4.50 -25.03 -6.83
CA GLY A 277 -5.96 -25.08 -6.85
C GLY A 277 -6.64 -24.25 -5.75
N GLY A 278 -5.87 -23.51 -4.96
CA GLY A 278 -6.36 -22.64 -3.89
C GLY A 278 -5.65 -21.28 -3.86
N ILE A 279 -5.52 -20.72 -2.65
CA ILE A 279 -4.83 -19.46 -2.39
C ILE A 279 -3.51 -19.72 -1.65
N LEU A 280 -2.42 -19.12 -2.12
CA LEU A 280 -1.18 -18.95 -1.36
C LEU A 280 -1.19 -17.57 -0.70
N PHE A 281 -1.27 -17.54 0.62
CA PHE A 281 -1.28 -16.31 1.42
C PHE A 281 0.10 -16.11 2.04
N VAL A 282 0.86 -15.16 1.51
CA VAL A 282 2.23 -14.85 1.95
C VAL A 282 2.15 -13.72 2.97
N ASP A 283 2.25 -14.08 4.26
CA ASP A 283 2.21 -13.10 5.34
C ASP A 283 3.58 -12.42 5.54
N GLU A 284 3.52 -11.15 5.91
CA GLU A 284 4.67 -10.25 6.03
C GLU A 284 5.67 -10.37 4.87
N ALA A 285 5.17 -10.33 3.63
CA ALA A 285 5.94 -10.59 2.42
C ALA A 285 7.19 -9.70 2.28
N TYR A 286 7.18 -8.50 2.85
CA TYR A 286 8.33 -7.59 2.93
C TYR A 286 9.54 -8.17 3.66
N ARG A 287 9.36 -9.20 4.49
CA ARG A 287 10.46 -9.92 5.13
C ARG A 287 11.29 -10.72 4.13
N LEU A 288 10.75 -11.06 2.95
CA LEU A 288 11.53 -11.73 1.89
C LEU A 288 12.59 -10.80 1.28
N ILE A 289 12.48 -9.49 1.51
CA ILE A 289 13.38 -8.50 0.93
C ILE A 289 14.39 -8.03 1.99
N PRO A 290 15.70 -8.01 1.66
CA PRO A 290 16.73 -7.56 2.59
C PRO A 290 16.51 -6.11 3.03
N MET A 291 16.75 -5.82 4.31
CA MET A 291 16.63 -4.47 4.89
C MET A 291 17.87 -3.60 4.67
N GLN A 292 19.04 -4.20 4.43
CA GLN A 292 20.31 -3.51 4.21
C GLN A 292 21.12 -4.26 3.13
N LYS A 293 21.89 -3.52 2.32
CA LYS A 293 22.77 -4.06 1.26
C LYS A 293 24.01 -4.81 1.80
N ALA A 294 24.05 -5.13 3.09
CA ALA A 294 25.22 -5.75 3.73
C ALA A 294 24.80 -6.97 4.57
N ASP A 295 25.36 -8.11 4.18
CA ASP A 295 25.58 -9.36 4.93
C ASP A 295 24.48 -10.40 5.19
N ASP A 296 23.20 -10.15 4.93
CA ASP A 296 22.20 -11.24 5.07
C ASP A 296 21.93 -11.91 3.71
N LYS A 297 22.39 -13.15 3.58
CA LYS A 297 22.37 -13.95 2.34
C LYS A 297 21.00 -13.86 1.63
N ASP A 298 21.02 -13.48 0.35
CA ASP A 298 19.89 -13.07 -0.52
C ASP A 298 18.80 -14.13 -0.82
N TYR A 299 18.68 -15.19 -0.02
CA TYR A 299 17.76 -16.31 -0.28
C TYR A 299 16.27 -15.92 -0.27
N GLY A 300 15.92 -14.82 0.40
CA GLY A 300 14.54 -14.32 0.39
C GLY A 300 14.07 -13.86 -0.99
N LEU A 301 14.98 -13.31 -1.81
CA LEU A 301 14.67 -12.88 -3.17
C LEU A 301 14.39 -14.08 -4.08
N GLU A 302 15.18 -15.15 -3.94
CA GLU A 302 14.98 -16.43 -4.64
C GLU A 302 13.56 -16.99 -4.41
N ALA A 303 13.08 -16.95 -3.15
CA ALA A 303 11.72 -17.38 -2.84
C ALA A 303 10.64 -16.51 -3.52
N LEU A 304 10.84 -15.19 -3.54
CA LEU A 304 9.91 -14.26 -4.20
C LEU A 304 9.87 -14.50 -5.72
N GLU A 305 11.02 -14.69 -6.36
CA GLU A 305 11.10 -14.98 -7.80
C GLU A 305 10.40 -16.29 -8.17
N GLU A 306 10.57 -17.33 -7.36
CA GLU A 306 9.90 -18.62 -7.57
C GLU A 306 8.38 -18.47 -7.49
N ILE A 307 7.86 -17.74 -6.50
CA ILE A 307 6.42 -17.42 -6.39
C ILE A 307 5.95 -16.64 -7.63
N MET A 308 6.74 -15.68 -8.09
CA MET A 308 6.39 -14.88 -9.27
C MET A 308 6.38 -15.68 -10.57
N SER A 309 7.21 -16.73 -10.67
CA SER A 309 7.24 -17.61 -11.84
C SER A 309 5.95 -18.41 -12.03
N VAL A 310 5.26 -18.77 -10.93
CA VAL A 310 4.04 -19.60 -10.98
C VAL A 310 2.76 -18.79 -11.13
N MET A 311 2.80 -17.47 -10.91
CA MET A 311 1.65 -16.58 -11.07
C MET A 311 1.08 -16.59 -12.50
N ASP A 312 1.94 -16.77 -13.51
CA ASP A 312 1.52 -16.79 -14.91
C ASP A 312 0.81 -18.10 -15.32
N THR A 313 0.90 -19.16 -14.50
CA THR A 313 0.36 -20.50 -14.82
C THR A 313 -1.15 -20.63 -14.64
N GLY A 314 -1.77 -19.75 -13.85
CA GLY A 314 -3.21 -19.76 -13.62
C GLY A 314 -3.74 -20.76 -12.60
N LYS A 315 -2.89 -21.61 -12.00
CA LYS A 315 -3.32 -22.69 -11.09
C LYS A 315 -3.52 -22.25 -9.64
N ILE A 316 -3.10 -21.05 -9.31
CA ILE A 316 -3.04 -20.56 -7.94
C ILE A 316 -3.33 -19.06 -7.90
N VAL A 317 -4.04 -18.62 -6.87
CA VAL A 317 -4.16 -17.20 -6.53
C VAL A 317 -3.15 -16.89 -5.44
N VAL A 318 -2.39 -15.80 -5.60
CA VAL A 318 -1.39 -15.38 -4.62
C VAL A 318 -1.84 -14.08 -3.99
N ILE A 319 -1.84 -14.05 -2.66
CA ILE A 319 -2.13 -12.85 -1.86
C ILE A 319 -0.88 -12.52 -1.04
N PHE A 320 -0.28 -11.36 -1.31
CA PHE A 320 0.82 -10.83 -0.52
C PHE A 320 0.26 -9.94 0.60
N ALA A 321 0.56 -10.24 1.85
CA ALA A 321 0.09 -9.46 2.99
C ALA A 321 1.24 -8.78 3.72
N GLY A 322 0.97 -7.60 4.28
CA GLY A 322 1.94 -6.91 5.13
C GLY A 322 1.54 -5.49 5.51
N TYR A 323 2.43 -4.83 6.23
CA TYR A 323 2.28 -3.42 6.59
C TYR A 323 2.43 -2.54 5.36
N CYS A 324 1.66 -1.44 5.33
CA CYS A 324 1.60 -0.55 4.17
C CYS A 324 3.00 -0.02 3.78
N GLU A 325 3.76 0.45 4.76
CA GLU A 325 5.06 1.09 4.49
C GLU A 325 6.17 0.12 4.07
N PRO A 326 6.42 -1.00 4.79
CA PRO A 326 7.37 -2.02 4.36
C PRO A 326 7.03 -2.66 3.01
N MET A 327 5.75 -2.79 2.66
CA MET A 327 5.33 -3.38 1.39
C MET A 327 5.71 -2.53 0.19
N LYS A 328 5.90 -1.21 0.33
CA LYS A 328 6.44 -0.36 -0.74
C LYS A 328 7.81 -0.85 -1.23
N ARG A 329 8.62 -1.45 -0.35
CA ARG A 329 9.91 -2.06 -0.76
C ARG A 329 9.72 -3.29 -1.64
N VAL A 330 8.68 -4.10 -1.39
CA VAL A 330 8.33 -5.25 -2.23
C VAL A 330 7.99 -4.83 -3.63
N ILE A 331 7.17 -3.79 -3.72
CA ILE A 331 6.75 -3.18 -4.97
C ILE A 331 7.96 -2.62 -5.73
N ALA A 332 8.87 -1.90 -5.05
CA ALA A 332 10.04 -1.28 -5.68
C ALA A 332 11.14 -2.27 -6.08
N SER A 333 11.27 -3.40 -5.38
CA SER A 333 12.37 -4.35 -5.61
C SER A 333 12.12 -5.27 -6.80
N ASN A 334 10.89 -5.40 -7.28
CA ASN A 334 10.57 -6.26 -8.41
C ASN A 334 9.60 -5.59 -9.39
N GLU A 335 10.13 -5.16 -10.54
CA GLU A 335 9.34 -4.53 -11.63
C GLU A 335 8.21 -5.45 -12.16
N GLY A 336 8.36 -6.78 -12.01
CA GLY A 336 7.35 -7.76 -12.38
C GLY A 336 6.18 -7.85 -11.39
N PHE A 337 6.30 -7.27 -10.19
CA PHE A 337 5.29 -7.37 -9.13
C PHE A 337 4.03 -6.61 -9.52
N CYS A 338 4.16 -5.33 -9.88
CA CYS A 338 3.03 -4.48 -10.29
C CYS A 338 2.31 -4.98 -11.54
N ARG A 339 3.01 -5.71 -12.42
CA ARG A 339 2.41 -6.30 -13.63
C ARG A 339 1.49 -7.47 -13.32
N ARG A 340 1.76 -8.21 -12.24
CA ARG A 340 1.01 -9.43 -11.87
C ARG A 340 0.04 -9.19 -10.73
N VAL A 341 0.40 -8.34 -9.78
CA VAL A 341 -0.42 -7.94 -8.64
C VAL A 341 -1.07 -6.59 -8.95
N THR A 342 -2.30 -6.64 -9.47
CA THR A 342 -3.01 -5.44 -9.92
C THR A 342 -4.05 -4.95 -8.92
N LYS A 343 -4.31 -5.69 -7.83
CA LYS A 343 -5.34 -5.36 -6.84
C LYS A 343 -4.71 -5.15 -5.47
N PHE A 344 -4.76 -3.92 -4.98
CA PHE A 344 -4.29 -3.54 -3.66
C PHE A 344 -5.49 -3.25 -2.77
N PHE A 345 -5.58 -3.95 -1.63
CA PHE A 345 -6.62 -3.75 -0.63
C PHE A 345 -5.98 -3.17 0.61
N ASN A 346 -6.42 -1.97 1.00
CA ASN A 346 -5.97 -1.33 2.23
C ASN A 346 -6.97 -1.60 3.35
N PHE A 347 -6.48 -2.17 4.45
CA PHE A 347 -7.21 -2.52 5.65
C PHE A 347 -6.90 -1.47 6.71
N SER A 348 -7.85 -0.56 6.93
CA SER A 348 -7.76 0.47 7.96
C SER A 348 -7.86 -0.12 9.36
N ASP A 349 -7.30 0.60 10.33
CA ASP A 349 -7.44 0.28 11.74
C ASP A 349 -8.90 0.42 12.19
N PHE A 350 -9.28 -0.38 13.19
CA PHE A 350 -10.62 -0.35 13.77
C PHE A 350 -10.74 0.74 14.84
N SER A 351 -11.87 1.44 14.84
CA SER A 351 -12.30 2.30 15.95
C SER A 351 -12.66 1.47 17.18
N ALA A 352 -12.66 2.09 18.37
CA ALA A 352 -13.05 1.40 19.60
C ALA A 352 -14.46 0.78 19.54
N LYS A 353 -15.39 1.47 18.85
CA LYS A 353 -16.73 0.97 18.58
C LYS A 353 -16.73 -0.28 17.69
N GLU A 354 -15.91 -0.31 16.64
CA GLU A 354 -15.77 -1.49 15.77
C GLU A 354 -15.09 -2.66 16.50
N LEU A 355 -14.12 -2.38 17.38
CA LEU A 355 -13.51 -3.39 18.24
C LEU A 355 -14.53 -3.99 19.21
N ALA A 356 -15.38 -3.17 19.83
CA ALA A 356 -16.50 -3.64 20.66
C ALA A 356 -17.51 -4.49 19.86
N GLN A 357 -17.77 -4.14 18.60
CA GLN A 357 -18.60 -4.95 17.70
C GLN A 357 -17.96 -6.30 17.40
N ILE A 358 -16.65 -6.33 17.09
CA ILE A 358 -15.90 -7.56 16.87
C ILE A 358 -15.96 -8.46 18.11
N LEU A 359 -15.84 -7.86 19.31
CA LEU A 359 -15.95 -8.56 20.59
C LEU A 359 -17.31 -9.27 20.71
N HIS A 360 -18.42 -8.56 20.51
CA HIS A 360 -19.75 -9.17 20.53
C HIS A 360 -19.95 -10.23 19.44
N ILE A 361 -19.45 -9.99 18.22
CA ILE A 361 -19.57 -10.96 17.12
C ILE A 361 -18.82 -12.25 17.48
N LYS A 362 -17.62 -12.16 18.06
CA LYS A 362 -16.85 -13.32 18.53
C LYS A 362 -17.61 -14.06 19.64
N MET A 363 -18.17 -13.34 20.60
CA MET A 363 -18.96 -13.93 21.70
C MET A 363 -20.26 -14.60 21.26
N ASN A 364 -20.90 -14.11 20.19
CA ASN A 364 -22.12 -14.72 19.67
C ASN A 364 -21.85 -15.89 18.71
N ASN A 365 -20.71 -15.88 18.01
CA ASN A 365 -20.33 -16.90 17.03
C ASN A 365 -19.20 -17.79 17.54
N GLN A 366 -19.41 -18.39 18.72
CA GLN A 366 -18.42 -19.26 19.34
C GLN A 366 -18.29 -20.58 18.58
N ARG A 367 -17.08 -21.10 18.53
CA ARG A 367 -16.79 -22.46 18.06
C ARG A 367 -16.12 -23.23 19.17
N GLU A 368 -16.28 -24.55 19.19
CA GLU A 368 -15.75 -25.42 20.26
C GLU A 368 -14.23 -25.35 20.41
N ASP A 369 -13.50 -24.95 19.36
CA ASP A 369 -12.05 -24.77 19.35
C ASP A 369 -11.58 -23.41 19.90
N THR A 370 -12.50 -22.51 20.28
CA THR A 370 -12.17 -21.17 20.74
C THR A 370 -12.02 -21.08 22.27
N LEU A 371 -11.07 -20.26 22.74
CA LEU A 371 -10.75 -20.09 24.17
C LEU A 371 -11.91 -19.59 25.03
N PHE A 372 -12.96 -19.05 24.41
CA PHE A 372 -14.12 -18.45 25.05
C PHE A 372 -15.42 -19.24 24.82
N TYR A 373 -15.32 -20.46 24.28
CA TYR A 373 -16.48 -21.34 24.14
C TYR A 373 -17.14 -21.58 25.50
N GLY A 374 -18.46 -21.34 25.58
CA GLY A 374 -19.27 -21.50 26.79
C GLY A 374 -19.39 -20.26 27.67
N PHE A 375 -18.61 -19.20 27.42
CA PHE A 375 -18.69 -17.96 28.19
C PHE A 375 -19.74 -17.00 27.62
N LYS A 376 -20.29 -16.13 28.46
CA LYS A 376 -21.26 -15.09 28.06
C LYS A 376 -20.86 -13.75 28.63
N LEU A 377 -21.25 -12.68 27.95
CA LEU A 377 -21.15 -11.32 28.47
C LEU A 377 -22.38 -11.03 29.33
N HIS A 378 -22.17 -10.37 30.47
CA HIS A 378 -23.24 -9.86 31.31
C HIS A 378 -24.06 -8.79 30.56
N GLU A 379 -25.33 -8.61 30.92
CA GLU A 379 -26.24 -7.64 30.26
C GLU A 379 -25.73 -6.18 30.32
N SER A 380 -24.91 -5.85 31.32
CA SER A 380 -24.26 -4.54 31.44
C SER A 380 -23.17 -4.29 30.40
N CYS A 381 -22.65 -5.33 29.76
CA CYS A 381 -21.61 -5.23 28.73
C CYS A 381 -22.23 -4.86 27.39
N THR A 382 -22.71 -3.62 27.28
CA THR A 382 -23.25 -3.10 26.02
C THR A 382 -22.11 -2.65 25.10
N LEU A 383 -22.41 -2.55 23.80
CA LEU A 383 -21.48 -2.03 22.80
C LEU A 383 -20.87 -0.66 23.17
N GLN A 384 -21.65 0.21 23.82
CA GLN A 384 -21.19 1.54 24.21
C GLN A 384 -20.26 1.47 25.43
N GLU A 385 -20.61 0.66 26.43
CA GLU A 385 -19.79 0.50 27.63
C GLU A 385 -18.43 -0.14 27.30
N ILE A 386 -18.43 -1.21 26.49
CA ILE A 386 -17.18 -1.85 26.06
C ILE A 386 -16.32 -0.88 25.24
N ALA A 387 -16.93 -0.09 24.35
CA ALA A 387 -16.19 0.90 23.57
C ALA A 387 -15.58 1.97 24.48
N SER A 388 -16.32 2.44 25.49
CA SER A 388 -15.85 3.40 26.49
C SER A 388 -14.65 2.85 27.28
N VAL A 389 -14.74 1.60 27.74
CA VAL A 389 -13.66 0.92 28.46
C VAL A 389 -12.42 0.74 27.57
N ILE A 390 -12.60 0.38 26.29
CA ILE A 390 -11.48 0.32 25.34
C ILE A 390 -10.86 1.70 25.14
N GLU A 391 -11.64 2.78 25.09
CA GLU A 391 -11.13 4.14 24.93
C GLU A 391 -10.39 4.65 26.17
N SER A 392 -10.90 4.35 27.38
CA SER A 392 -10.32 4.82 28.64
C SER A 392 -9.05 4.07 29.02
N GLU A 393 -9.04 2.75 28.84
CA GLU A 393 -7.97 1.88 29.34
C GLU A 393 -6.88 1.60 28.29
N THR A 394 -6.98 2.13 27.07
CA THR A 394 -5.93 1.95 26.04
C THR A 394 -5.56 3.26 25.35
N THR A 395 -4.32 3.34 24.88
CA THR A 395 -3.87 4.45 24.04
C THR A 395 -4.27 4.25 22.57
N GLU A 396 -4.40 5.35 21.81
CA GLU A 396 -4.67 5.28 20.37
C GLU A 396 -3.59 4.47 19.61
N LYS A 397 -2.34 4.54 20.06
CA LYS A 397 -1.22 3.78 19.50
C LYS A 397 -1.43 2.26 19.69
N GLN A 398 -1.74 1.82 20.91
CA GLN A 398 -2.00 0.41 21.21
C GLN A 398 -3.17 -0.14 20.38
N ARG A 399 -4.25 0.63 20.24
CA ARG A 399 -5.40 0.23 19.41
C ARG A 399 -5.03 0.00 17.95
N LYS A 400 -4.21 0.89 17.37
CA LYS A 400 -3.76 0.77 15.97
C LYS A 400 -2.74 -0.36 15.75
N GLU A 401 -1.90 -0.64 16.74
CA GLU A 401 -0.90 -1.71 16.63
C GLU A 401 -1.53 -3.11 16.78
N MET A 402 -2.53 -3.26 17.65
CA MET A 402 -3.12 -4.56 17.97
C MET A 402 -4.45 -4.84 17.23
N ASN A 403 -5.26 -3.82 16.93
CA ASN A 403 -6.59 -3.92 16.30
C ASN A 403 -7.41 -5.10 16.84
N GLY A 404 -7.88 -6.03 16.00
CA GLY A 404 -8.65 -7.20 16.41
C GLY A 404 -7.89 -8.15 17.34
N GLY A 405 -6.55 -8.10 17.37
CA GLY A 405 -5.72 -8.79 18.35
C GLY A 405 -5.87 -8.23 19.76
N LEU A 406 -6.21 -6.94 19.91
CA LEU A 406 -6.56 -6.35 21.20
C LEU A 406 -7.78 -7.05 21.81
N VAL A 407 -8.77 -7.39 20.98
CA VAL A 407 -9.98 -8.09 21.42
C VAL A 407 -9.64 -9.50 21.91
N ASP A 408 -8.72 -10.20 21.24
CA ASP A 408 -8.28 -11.52 21.67
C ASP A 408 -7.56 -11.46 23.01
N THR A 409 -6.64 -10.51 23.20
CA THR A 409 -5.96 -10.36 24.49
C THR A 409 -6.89 -9.89 25.60
N LEU A 410 -7.82 -8.98 25.29
CA LEU A 410 -8.86 -8.54 26.22
C LEU A 410 -9.68 -9.72 26.74
N PHE A 411 -10.06 -10.66 25.87
CA PHE A 411 -10.79 -11.84 26.31
C PHE A 411 -9.98 -12.76 27.22
N VAL A 412 -8.71 -13.01 26.88
CA VAL A 412 -7.83 -13.85 27.72
C VAL A 412 -7.72 -13.23 29.12
N ASN A 413 -7.44 -11.93 29.19
CA ASN A 413 -7.28 -11.24 30.46
C ASN A 413 -8.61 -11.14 31.22
N ALA A 414 -9.74 -10.93 30.55
CA ALA A 414 -11.04 -10.88 31.19
C ALA A 414 -11.43 -12.24 31.80
N ARG A 415 -11.02 -13.35 31.18
CA ARG A 415 -11.20 -14.68 31.74
C ARG A 415 -10.34 -14.88 33.00
N GLU A 416 -9.08 -14.48 32.97
CA GLU A 416 -8.22 -14.53 34.17
C GLU A 416 -8.80 -13.68 35.32
N ASN A 417 -9.36 -12.51 35.01
CA ASN A 417 -10.00 -11.67 36.02
C ASN A 417 -11.34 -12.22 36.52
N LEU A 418 -12.11 -12.89 35.66
CA LEU A 418 -13.27 -13.66 36.07
C LEU A 418 -12.87 -14.75 37.09
N ASP A 419 -11.79 -15.49 36.80
CA ASP A 419 -11.27 -16.52 37.71
C ASP A 419 -10.84 -15.93 39.07
N LEU A 420 -10.28 -14.72 39.09
CA LEU A 420 -9.92 -13.99 40.33
C LEU A 420 -11.15 -13.45 41.09
N ARG A 421 -12.22 -13.12 40.38
CA ARG A 421 -13.48 -12.62 40.97
C ARG A 421 -14.29 -13.74 41.61
N LEU A 422 -14.19 -14.97 41.10
CA LEU A 422 -14.95 -16.11 41.58
C LEU A 422 -14.34 -16.70 42.86
N SER A 423 -15.20 -17.17 43.77
CA SER A 423 -14.77 -17.99 44.90
C SER A 423 -14.64 -19.46 44.46
N PHE A 424 -13.70 -20.19 45.05
CA PHE A 424 -13.48 -21.61 44.74
C PHE A 424 -14.71 -22.51 45.02
N GLU A 425 -15.63 -22.04 45.86
CA GLU A 425 -16.88 -22.73 46.22
C GLU A 425 -18.07 -22.32 45.36
N CYS A 426 -17.88 -21.48 44.33
CA CYS A 426 -18.97 -21.08 43.44
C CYS A 426 -19.57 -22.31 42.74
N VAL A 427 -20.90 -22.44 42.79
CA VAL A 427 -21.66 -23.56 42.21
C VAL A 427 -22.65 -23.07 41.14
N ASP A 428 -22.79 -21.75 40.98
CA ASP A 428 -23.67 -21.16 39.99
C ASP A 428 -23.03 -21.26 38.60
N THR A 429 -23.59 -22.14 37.77
CA THR A 429 -23.12 -22.39 36.42
C THR A 429 -23.25 -21.19 35.49
N GLU A 430 -24.21 -20.29 35.75
CA GLU A 430 -24.32 -19.06 34.95
C GLU A 430 -23.28 -18.04 35.37
N GLU A 431 -23.06 -17.86 36.68
CA GLU A 431 -22.09 -16.88 37.19
C GLU A 431 -20.65 -17.24 36.82
N ILE A 432 -20.27 -18.52 36.89
CA ILE A 432 -18.92 -19.02 36.54
C ILE A 432 -18.57 -18.77 35.07
N CYS A 433 -19.57 -18.67 34.20
CA CYS A 433 -19.37 -18.45 32.77
C CYS A 433 -19.68 -17.01 32.34
N THR A 434 -20.02 -16.10 33.25
CA THR A 434 -20.45 -14.73 32.91
C THR A 434 -19.37 -13.69 33.19
N ILE A 435 -18.83 -13.13 32.10
CA ILE A 435 -17.85 -12.04 32.11
C ILE A 435 -18.59 -10.70 32.32
N LYS A 436 -18.17 -9.93 33.33
CA LYS A 436 -18.70 -8.59 33.64
C LYS A 436 -17.78 -7.50 33.09
N LEU A 437 -18.30 -6.26 33.11
CA LEU A 437 -17.56 -5.09 32.61
C LEU A 437 -16.27 -4.86 33.41
N GLU A 438 -16.31 -5.11 34.72
CA GLU A 438 -15.15 -4.99 35.62
C GLU A 438 -14.00 -5.92 35.22
N ASP A 439 -14.30 -7.13 34.75
CA ASP A 439 -13.29 -8.10 34.31
C ASP A 439 -12.60 -7.63 33.02
N LEU A 440 -13.36 -7.01 32.12
CA LEU A 440 -12.84 -6.41 30.88
C LEU A 440 -11.98 -5.18 31.17
N GLU A 441 -12.43 -4.30 32.08
CA GLU A 441 -11.70 -3.11 32.49
C GLU A 441 -10.37 -3.48 33.18
N ALA A 442 -10.40 -4.40 34.14
CA ALA A 442 -9.21 -4.93 34.78
C ALA A 442 -8.24 -5.58 33.77
N GLY A 443 -8.78 -6.26 32.75
CA GLY A 443 -7.99 -6.91 31.71
C GLY A 443 -7.22 -5.93 30.82
N LEU A 444 -7.72 -4.70 30.64
CA LEU A 444 -7.04 -3.66 29.87
C LEU A 444 -6.07 -2.82 30.70
N ARG A 445 -6.30 -2.67 32.01
CA ARG A 445 -5.38 -1.94 32.92
C ARG A 445 -3.96 -2.50 32.94
N VAL A 446 -3.79 -3.79 32.65
CA VAL A 446 -2.48 -4.45 32.51
C VAL A 446 -1.62 -3.81 31.41
N PHE A 447 -2.23 -3.15 30.41
CA PHE A 447 -1.51 -2.46 29.33
C PHE A 447 -1.16 -0.99 29.63
N SER A 448 -1.69 -0.44 30.73
CA SER A 448 -1.52 0.96 31.11
C SER A 448 -0.39 1.19 32.13
N GLN A 449 0.23 0.11 32.60
CA GLN A 449 1.47 0.11 33.40
C GLN A 449 2.67 -0.19 32.51
#